data_AF-A0A415C534-F1
#
_entry.id   AF-A0A415C534-F1
#
_cell.length_a   1.000
_cell.length_b   1.000
_cell.length_c   1.000
_cell.angle_alpha   90.00
_cell.angle_beta   90.00
_cell.angle_gamma   90.00
#
_symmetry.space_group_name_H-M   'P 1'
#
loop_
_entity.id
_entity.type
_entity.pdbx_description
1 polymer ?
#
loop_
_entity_poly.entity_id
_entity_poly.type
_entity_poly.pdbx_seq_one_letter_code
_entity_poly.pdbx_strand_id
1 'polypeptide(L)'
;MQLAGYDVYYEPKTLLSREYFVENLRKCVDMAAKKLVMLSIETMDDPFINSLDKVTYYKSQVRSPWLQAYPDVGNLTAWPTNDVGRKIESNIDNIVAVHLKDTKPVGETSKGVFKRVPFGEGAVDFEACLRIFKRLGYQGSYTVEMWTDESPDPVAEVTRAKKMFDGLFDVVETLKKYPKSQAVLMQNHGPFTIGKDAEAAVKAAAMTEEVAHTMWAARQLGDIIEIPQADIDKLNDRYQNVYGQH
;
A
#
# COMPACT_ATOMS: atom_id res chain seq x y z
N MET A 1 -6.87 -5.00 -10.33
CA MET A 1 -7.86 -3.91 -10.36
C MET A 1 -8.69 -3.96 -9.11
N GLN A 2 -8.94 -2.81 -8.52
CA GLN A 2 -9.83 -2.64 -7.37
C GLN A 2 -11.29 -2.51 -7.82
N LEU A 3 -12.22 -3.05 -7.04
CA LEU A 3 -13.66 -2.83 -7.12
C LEU A 3 -14.18 -2.41 -5.74
N ALA A 4 -14.94 -1.32 -5.68
CA ALA A 4 -15.54 -0.85 -4.44
C ALA A 4 -16.67 -1.80 -3.99
N GLY A 5 -16.69 -2.14 -2.70
CA GLY A 5 -17.65 -3.06 -2.10
C GLY A 5 -19.03 -2.47 -1.80
N TYR A 6 -19.64 -1.75 -2.75
CA TYR A 6 -21.02 -1.24 -2.63
C TYR A 6 -21.97 -2.05 -3.52
N ASP A 7 -23.16 -2.39 -3.01
CA ASP A 7 -24.26 -2.88 -3.85
C ASP A 7 -24.93 -1.74 -4.62
N VAL A 8 -25.24 -0.66 -3.91
CA VAL A 8 -25.73 0.62 -4.42
C VAL A 8 -25.15 1.75 -3.57
N TYR A 9 -24.99 2.93 -4.16
CA TYR A 9 -24.42 4.09 -3.48
C TYR A 9 -25.45 5.19 -3.23
N TYR A 10 -26.32 5.46 -4.20
CA TYR A 10 -27.33 6.53 -4.11
C TYR A 10 -28.74 5.98 -3.84
N GLU A 11 -28.98 4.74 -4.23
CA GLU A 11 -30.27 4.10 -4.18
C GLU A 11 -30.52 3.37 -2.84
N PRO A 12 -31.79 3.13 -2.46
CA PRO A 12 -32.10 2.28 -1.32
C PRO A 12 -31.53 0.87 -1.48
N LYS A 13 -30.84 0.40 -0.44
CA LYS A 13 -30.36 -0.98 -0.38
C LYS A 13 -31.53 -1.94 -0.23
N THR A 14 -31.56 -2.96 -1.07
CA THR A 14 -32.61 -3.98 -1.10
C THR A 14 -31.99 -5.36 -1.28
N LEU A 15 -32.78 -6.42 -1.06
CA LEU A 15 -32.33 -7.77 -1.41
C LEU A 15 -31.99 -7.86 -2.92
N LEU A 16 -32.70 -7.10 -3.75
CA LEU A 16 -32.47 -7.06 -5.19
C LEU A 16 -31.15 -6.36 -5.55
N SER A 17 -30.79 -5.24 -4.91
CA SER A 17 -29.48 -4.59 -5.14
C SER A 17 -28.33 -5.53 -4.78
N ARG A 18 -28.47 -6.28 -3.68
CA ARG A 18 -27.52 -7.33 -3.30
C ARG A 18 -27.40 -8.42 -4.36
N GLU A 19 -28.51 -8.88 -4.95
CA GLU A 19 -28.46 -9.89 -6.03
C GLU A 19 -27.79 -9.33 -7.29
N TYR A 20 -28.09 -8.08 -7.68
CA TYR A 20 -27.42 -7.42 -8.79
C TYR A 20 -25.92 -7.26 -8.57
N PHE A 21 -25.49 -6.97 -7.34
CA PHE A 21 -24.07 -6.94 -7.01
C PHE A 21 -23.40 -8.29 -7.30
N VAL A 22 -23.98 -9.41 -6.85
CA VAL A 22 -23.38 -10.73 -7.08
C VAL A 22 -23.42 -11.14 -8.55
N GLU A 23 -24.51 -10.84 -9.25
CA GLU A 23 -24.62 -11.08 -10.69
C GLU A 23 -23.54 -10.32 -11.47
N ASN A 24 -23.36 -9.04 -11.17
CA ASN A 24 -22.37 -8.20 -11.85
C ASN A 24 -20.94 -8.53 -11.42
N LEU A 25 -20.71 -8.87 -10.14
CA LEU A 25 -19.42 -9.34 -9.66
C LEU A 25 -18.97 -10.59 -10.46
N ARG A 26 -19.87 -11.55 -10.71
CA ARG A 26 -19.56 -12.72 -11.54
C ARG A 26 -19.15 -12.32 -12.95
N LYS A 27 -19.87 -11.40 -13.60
CA LYS A 27 -19.52 -10.89 -14.93
C LYS A 27 -18.15 -10.21 -14.93
N CYS A 28 -17.87 -9.36 -13.94
CA CYS A 28 -16.58 -8.67 -13.80
C CYS A 28 -15.43 -9.66 -13.58
N VAL A 29 -15.63 -10.69 -12.75
CA VAL A 29 -14.65 -11.75 -12.53
C VAL A 29 -14.39 -12.55 -13.80
N ASP A 30 -15.43 -12.90 -14.57
CA ASP A 30 -15.27 -13.61 -15.84
C ASP A 30 -14.49 -12.77 -16.86
N MET A 31 -14.73 -11.46 -16.91
CA MET A 31 -13.96 -10.53 -17.75
C MET A 31 -12.50 -10.44 -17.33
N ALA A 32 -12.24 -10.31 -16.02
CA ALA A 32 -10.89 -10.23 -15.47
C ALA A 32 -10.10 -11.52 -15.68
N ALA A 33 -10.73 -12.68 -15.44
CA ALA A 33 -10.14 -14.00 -15.64
C ALA A 33 -9.74 -14.25 -17.10
N LYS A 34 -10.57 -13.84 -18.08
CA LYS A 34 -10.23 -13.91 -19.52
C LYS A 34 -8.99 -13.10 -19.91
N LYS A 35 -8.60 -12.14 -19.06
CA LYS A 35 -7.43 -11.28 -19.27
C LYS A 35 -6.27 -11.61 -18.33
N LEU A 36 -6.40 -12.65 -17.50
CA LEU A 36 -5.42 -12.99 -16.46
C LEU A 36 -5.12 -11.80 -15.54
N VAL A 37 -6.13 -10.98 -15.27
CA VAL A 37 -6.04 -9.82 -14.38
C VAL A 37 -6.76 -10.15 -13.08
N MET A 38 -6.12 -9.82 -11.96
CA MET A 38 -6.73 -9.98 -10.64
C MET A 38 -7.71 -8.84 -10.36
N LEU A 39 -8.92 -9.20 -9.95
CA LEU A 39 -9.93 -8.31 -9.40
C LEU A 39 -9.91 -8.44 -7.87
N SER A 40 -9.97 -7.33 -7.15
CA SER A 40 -10.01 -7.35 -5.69
C SER A 40 -11.08 -6.41 -5.14
N ILE A 41 -11.81 -6.87 -4.13
CA ILE A 41 -12.90 -6.13 -3.50
C ILE A 41 -12.33 -5.30 -2.34
N GLU A 42 -12.57 -4.00 -2.39
CA GLU A 42 -12.25 -3.09 -1.29
C GLU A 42 -13.31 -3.15 -0.19
N THR A 43 -12.86 -3.13 1.07
CA THR A 43 -13.75 -2.92 2.22
C THR A 43 -14.11 -1.44 2.34
N MET A 44 -15.40 -1.11 2.44
CA MET A 44 -15.88 0.27 2.35
C MET A 44 -16.33 0.88 3.68
N ASP A 45 -16.62 2.18 3.64
CA ASP A 45 -17.37 2.98 4.63
C ASP A 45 -18.88 2.67 4.65
N ASP A 46 -19.28 1.51 4.11
CA ASP A 46 -20.67 1.09 3.99
C ASP A 46 -20.89 -0.30 4.61
N PRO A 47 -22.00 -0.51 5.36
CA PRO A 47 -22.29 -1.78 6.00
C PRO A 47 -22.35 -2.99 5.06
N PHE A 48 -22.51 -2.82 3.75
CA PHE A 48 -22.64 -3.92 2.79
C PHE A 48 -21.38 -4.79 2.72
N ILE A 49 -20.19 -4.20 2.52
CA ILE A 49 -18.89 -4.90 2.57
C ILE A 49 -17.90 -4.05 3.39
N ASN A 50 -18.11 -4.03 4.69
CA ASN A 50 -17.26 -3.31 5.65
C ASN A 50 -16.20 -4.18 6.36
N SER A 51 -16.06 -5.45 5.98
CA SER A 51 -15.14 -6.38 6.64
C SER A 51 -14.59 -7.42 5.68
N LEU A 52 -13.42 -7.96 6.00
CA LEU A 52 -12.80 -9.05 5.25
C LEU A 52 -13.65 -10.33 5.25
N ASP A 53 -14.40 -10.59 6.32
CA ASP A 53 -15.34 -11.72 6.37
C ASP A 53 -16.42 -11.60 5.29
N LYS A 54 -16.93 -10.38 5.05
CA LYS A 54 -17.92 -10.14 4.00
C LYS A 54 -17.30 -10.30 2.62
N VAL A 55 -16.07 -9.85 2.41
CA VAL A 55 -15.33 -10.13 1.16
C VAL A 55 -15.19 -11.65 0.95
N THR A 56 -14.77 -12.39 1.98
CA THR A 56 -14.65 -13.84 1.92
C THR A 56 -15.99 -14.53 1.67
N TYR A 57 -17.08 -14.04 2.26
CA TYR A 57 -18.42 -14.50 1.94
C TYR A 57 -18.75 -14.30 0.46
N TYR A 58 -18.52 -13.12 -0.13
CA TYR A 58 -18.79 -12.90 -1.56
C TYR A 58 -17.87 -13.71 -2.49
N LYS A 59 -16.61 -13.92 -2.10
CA LYS A 59 -15.72 -14.88 -2.79
C LYS A 59 -16.28 -16.31 -2.79
N SER A 60 -17.00 -16.71 -1.74
CA SER A 60 -17.67 -18.02 -1.72
C SER A 60 -18.83 -18.13 -2.73
N GLN A 61 -19.46 -16.99 -3.08
CA GLN A 61 -20.56 -16.90 -4.04
C GLN A 61 -20.06 -16.82 -5.50
N VAL A 62 -18.86 -16.27 -5.71
CA VAL A 62 -18.18 -16.17 -7.01
C VAL A 62 -16.78 -16.77 -6.89
N ARG A 63 -16.70 -18.10 -7.00
CA ARG A 63 -15.46 -18.85 -6.76
C ARG A 63 -14.50 -18.70 -7.95
N SER A 64 -13.47 -17.86 -7.79
CA SER A 64 -12.42 -17.67 -8.79
C SER A 64 -11.10 -17.28 -8.12
N PRO A 65 -9.95 -17.79 -8.58
CA PRO A 65 -8.64 -17.33 -8.09
C PRO A 65 -8.34 -15.87 -8.48
N TRP A 66 -9.06 -15.34 -9.48
CA TRP A 66 -8.95 -13.96 -9.94
C TRP A 66 -9.79 -12.98 -9.12
N LEU A 67 -10.45 -13.42 -8.04
CA LEU A 67 -11.17 -12.57 -7.11
C LEU A 67 -10.52 -12.61 -5.73
N GLN A 68 -10.05 -11.46 -5.25
CA GLN A 68 -9.29 -11.32 -4.00
C GLN A 68 -9.79 -10.13 -3.16
N ALA A 69 -9.13 -9.86 -2.04
CA ALA A 69 -9.44 -8.77 -1.13
C ALA A 69 -8.44 -7.62 -1.28
N TYR A 70 -8.94 -6.39 -1.17
CA TYR A 70 -8.16 -5.16 -1.11
C TYR A 70 -8.57 -4.36 0.14
N PRO A 71 -8.26 -4.84 1.35
CA PRO A 71 -8.68 -4.15 2.56
C PRO A 71 -8.14 -2.72 2.62
N ASP A 72 -8.99 -1.85 3.12
CA ASP A 72 -8.62 -0.53 3.59
C ASP A 72 -8.56 -0.58 5.12
N VAL A 73 -7.37 -0.39 5.70
CA VAL A 73 -7.17 -0.50 7.16
C VAL A 73 -7.92 0.58 7.93
N GLY A 74 -8.16 1.74 7.30
CA GLY A 74 -8.98 2.80 7.86
C GLY A 74 -10.44 2.41 7.94
N ASN A 75 -11.00 1.88 6.86
CA ASN A 75 -12.37 1.37 6.84
C ASN A 75 -12.51 0.22 7.85
N LEU A 76 -11.59 -0.74 7.87
CA LEU A 76 -11.62 -1.85 8.83
C LEU A 76 -11.63 -1.34 10.28
N THR A 77 -10.75 -0.41 10.63
CA THR A 77 -10.64 0.18 11.98
C THR A 77 -11.88 0.98 12.37
N ALA A 78 -12.48 1.70 11.43
CA ALA A 78 -13.61 2.58 11.73
C ALA A 78 -14.91 1.82 12.08
N TRP A 79 -15.02 0.54 11.76
CA TRP A 79 -16.16 -0.29 12.13
C TRP A 79 -15.87 -1.07 13.43
N PRO A 80 -16.48 -0.72 14.58
CA PRO A 80 -16.12 -1.30 15.90
C PRO A 80 -16.30 -2.82 16.01
N THR A 81 -17.09 -3.42 15.13
CA THR A 81 -17.30 -4.87 15.08
C THR A 81 -16.11 -5.63 14.49
N ASN A 82 -15.14 -4.94 13.90
CA ASN A 82 -13.98 -5.55 13.27
C ASN A 82 -12.82 -5.70 14.26
N ASP A 83 -12.42 -6.94 14.52
CA ASP A 83 -11.12 -7.27 15.10
C ASP A 83 -10.05 -7.21 13.99
N VAL A 84 -9.53 -6.01 13.73
CA VAL A 84 -8.64 -5.73 12.59
C VAL A 84 -7.49 -6.73 12.49
N GLY A 85 -6.78 -6.96 13.61
CA GLY A 85 -5.63 -7.86 13.63
C GLY A 85 -6.02 -9.29 13.26
N ARG A 86 -7.03 -9.84 13.93
CA ARG A 86 -7.51 -11.21 13.64
C ARG A 86 -8.07 -11.34 12.22
N LYS A 87 -8.72 -10.31 11.70
CA LYS A 87 -9.27 -10.30 10.33
C LYS A 87 -8.17 -10.29 9.28
N ILE A 88 -7.08 -9.55 9.49
CA ILE A 88 -5.91 -9.62 8.61
C ILE A 88 -5.31 -11.02 8.65
N GLU A 89 -5.06 -11.57 9.84
CA GLU A 89 -4.49 -12.93 10.01
C GLU A 89 -5.31 -14.01 9.30
N SER A 90 -6.64 -13.98 9.46
CA SER A 90 -7.52 -15.01 8.93
C SER A 90 -7.75 -14.90 7.41
N ASN A 91 -7.32 -13.80 6.78
CA ASN A 91 -7.56 -13.54 5.36
C ASN A 91 -6.30 -13.24 4.57
N ILE A 92 -5.11 -13.40 5.14
CA ILE A 92 -3.83 -13.00 4.51
C ILE A 92 -3.65 -13.59 3.11
N ASP A 93 -3.99 -14.86 2.91
CA ASP A 93 -3.86 -15.57 1.63
C ASP A 93 -4.74 -14.96 0.51
N ASN A 94 -5.71 -14.13 0.90
CA ASN A 94 -6.65 -13.49 0.00
C ASN A 94 -6.40 -11.99 -0.17
N ILE A 95 -5.45 -11.40 0.56
CA ILE A 95 -5.16 -9.97 0.49
C ILE A 95 -4.08 -9.74 -0.55
N VAL A 96 -4.34 -8.85 -1.52
CA VAL A 96 -3.44 -8.65 -2.67
C VAL A 96 -2.95 -7.22 -2.84
N ALA A 97 -3.62 -6.27 -2.20
CA ALA A 97 -3.21 -4.88 -2.04
C ALA A 97 -3.84 -4.33 -0.74
N VAL A 98 -3.29 -3.27 -0.15
CA VAL A 98 -3.80 -2.65 1.08
C VAL A 98 -3.90 -1.14 0.92
N HIS A 99 -5.06 -0.55 1.20
CA HIS A 99 -5.22 0.90 1.31
C HIS A 99 -4.88 1.36 2.72
N LEU A 100 -4.10 2.42 2.80
CA LEU A 100 -3.72 3.13 4.02
C LEU A 100 -4.39 4.51 4.00
N LYS A 101 -5.46 4.65 4.76
CA LYS A 101 -6.06 5.94 5.12
C LYS A 101 -6.38 5.95 6.61
N ASP A 102 -6.44 7.13 7.18
CA ASP A 102 -6.88 7.30 8.55
C ASP A 102 -8.39 7.56 8.62
N THR A 103 -9.01 7.18 9.72
CA THR A 103 -10.47 7.25 9.90
C THR A 103 -10.83 7.48 11.36
N LYS A 104 -12.03 8.03 11.60
CA LYS A 104 -12.62 8.09 12.94
C LYS A 104 -13.75 7.08 13.04
N PRO A 105 -13.83 6.29 14.13
CA PRO A 105 -14.74 5.17 14.20
C PRO A 105 -16.20 5.61 14.30
N VAL A 106 -17.07 4.71 13.83
CA VAL A 106 -18.51 4.75 14.11
C VAL A 106 -18.70 4.55 15.60
N GLY A 107 -19.59 5.34 16.21
CA GLY A 107 -19.93 5.25 17.63
C GLY A 107 -21.42 5.45 17.85
N GLU A 108 -21.85 5.51 19.11
CA GLU A 108 -23.28 5.68 19.45
C GLU A 108 -23.88 6.96 18.84
N THR A 109 -23.09 8.02 18.75
CA THR A 109 -23.51 9.35 18.26
C THR A 109 -22.82 9.78 16.95
N SER A 110 -21.86 8.99 16.47
CA SER A 110 -21.03 9.32 15.30
C SER A 110 -21.24 8.29 14.20
N LYS A 111 -21.47 8.76 12.97
CA LYS A 111 -21.46 7.89 11.77
C LYS A 111 -20.06 7.50 11.32
N GLY A 112 -19.02 7.86 12.09
CA GLY A 112 -17.63 7.74 11.67
C GLY A 112 -17.23 8.85 10.68
N VAL A 113 -15.94 8.96 10.45
CA VAL A 113 -15.36 9.84 9.41
C VAL A 113 -14.37 9.02 8.61
N PHE A 114 -14.71 8.75 7.34
CA PHE A 114 -13.97 7.83 6.49
C PHE A 114 -13.15 8.53 5.39
N LYS A 115 -13.30 9.84 5.26
CA LYS A 115 -12.64 10.68 4.26
C LYS A 115 -12.09 11.93 4.92
N ARG A 116 -11.04 12.51 4.34
CA ARG A 116 -10.42 13.76 4.80
C ARG A 116 -10.02 13.76 6.28
N VAL A 117 -9.59 12.61 6.80
CA VAL A 117 -8.96 12.54 8.13
C VAL A 117 -7.44 12.64 7.89
N PRO A 118 -6.77 13.68 8.40
CA PRO A 118 -5.32 13.76 8.33
C PRO A 118 -4.68 12.56 9.03
N PHE A 119 -3.60 12.03 8.45
CA PHE A 119 -2.88 10.91 9.05
C PHE A 119 -2.34 11.26 10.43
N GLY A 120 -2.64 10.41 11.41
CA GLY A 120 -2.27 10.59 12.82
C GLY A 120 -3.34 11.30 13.64
N GLU A 121 -4.44 11.76 13.04
CA GLU A 121 -5.59 12.34 13.74
C GLU A 121 -6.81 11.40 13.83
N GLY A 122 -6.76 10.24 13.18
CA GLY A 122 -7.78 9.21 13.31
C GLY A 122 -7.41 8.12 14.32
N ALA A 123 -8.01 6.96 14.16
CA ALA A 123 -7.94 5.85 15.10
C ALA A 123 -7.07 4.68 14.62
N VAL A 124 -6.47 4.78 13.43
CA VAL A 124 -5.73 3.67 12.84
C VAL A 124 -4.35 3.54 13.47
N ASP A 125 -4.10 2.40 14.11
CA ASP A 125 -2.76 1.99 14.52
C ASP A 125 -2.00 1.40 13.32
N PHE A 126 -1.42 2.29 12.51
CA PHE A 126 -0.67 1.90 11.31
C PHE A 126 0.53 1.03 11.64
N GLU A 127 1.24 1.31 12.75
CA GLU A 127 2.41 0.52 13.13
C GLU A 127 2.01 -0.92 13.42
N ALA A 128 0.97 -1.14 14.23
CA ALA A 128 0.48 -2.47 14.53
C ALA A 128 0.03 -3.21 13.26
N CYS A 129 -0.75 -2.55 12.39
CA CYS A 129 -1.21 -3.14 11.12
C CYS A 129 -0.03 -3.57 10.24
N LEU A 130 0.94 -2.68 10.01
CA LEU A 130 2.12 -2.96 9.18
C LEU A 130 2.99 -4.06 9.77
N ARG A 131 3.15 -4.12 11.10
CA ARG A 131 3.85 -5.22 11.78
C ARG A 131 3.13 -6.56 11.61
N ILE A 132 1.80 -6.58 11.62
CA ILE A 132 1.01 -7.79 11.35
C ILE A 132 1.25 -8.26 9.92
N PHE A 133 1.11 -7.38 8.92
CA PHE A 133 1.38 -7.73 7.52
C PHE A 133 2.82 -8.22 7.31
N LYS A 134 3.81 -7.54 7.91
CA LYS A 134 5.23 -7.94 7.87
C LYS A 134 5.44 -9.34 8.48
N ARG A 135 4.87 -9.60 9.66
CA ARG A 135 4.95 -10.92 10.33
C ARG A 135 4.32 -12.03 9.48
N LEU A 136 3.21 -11.74 8.82
CA LEU A 136 2.49 -12.69 7.97
C LEU A 136 3.12 -12.85 6.57
N GLY A 137 4.25 -12.18 6.31
CA GLY A 137 4.95 -12.29 5.03
C GLY A 137 4.20 -11.68 3.86
N TYR A 138 3.33 -10.69 4.10
CA TYR A 138 2.62 -10.00 3.02
C TYR A 138 3.62 -9.34 2.05
N GLN A 139 3.42 -9.52 0.74
CA GLN A 139 4.30 -8.99 -0.31
C GLN A 139 3.55 -8.09 -1.32
N GLY A 140 2.27 -7.78 -1.08
CA GLY A 140 1.51 -6.91 -1.98
C GLY A 140 1.77 -5.42 -1.72
N SER A 141 1.17 -4.57 -2.54
CA SER A 141 1.36 -3.12 -2.48
C SER A 141 0.55 -2.46 -1.37
N TYR A 142 1.14 -1.45 -0.73
CA TYR A 142 0.40 -0.46 0.06
C TYR A 142 0.14 0.80 -0.77
N THR A 143 -1.11 1.29 -0.76
CA THR A 143 -1.50 2.54 -1.41
C THR A 143 -1.97 3.51 -0.33
N VAL A 144 -1.34 4.68 -0.25
CA VAL A 144 -1.77 5.75 0.65
C VAL A 144 -2.93 6.50 0.00
N GLU A 145 -4.12 6.42 0.61
CA GLU A 145 -5.34 7.10 0.15
C GLU A 145 -5.57 8.34 1.01
N MET A 146 -5.58 9.53 0.37
CA MET A 146 -5.80 10.79 1.05
C MET A 146 -6.48 11.82 0.13
N TRP A 147 -7.10 12.82 0.76
CA TRP A 147 -7.79 13.90 0.09
C TRP A 147 -7.14 15.23 0.47
N THR A 148 -6.71 15.97 -0.54
CA THR A 148 -6.07 17.28 -0.39
C THR A 148 -6.79 18.37 -1.19
N ASP A 149 -7.99 18.07 -1.67
CA ASP A 149 -8.81 18.94 -2.51
C ASP A 149 -9.23 20.24 -1.82
N GLU A 150 -9.30 20.23 -0.49
CA GLU A 150 -9.60 21.41 0.33
C GLU A 150 -8.35 22.02 0.99
N SER A 151 -7.15 21.46 0.75
CA SER A 151 -5.92 21.94 1.39
C SER A 151 -5.38 23.19 0.69
N PRO A 152 -4.98 24.23 1.44
CA PRO A 152 -4.27 25.37 0.88
C PRO A 152 -2.85 25.03 0.42
N ASP A 153 -2.28 23.90 0.89
CA ASP A 153 -0.99 23.37 0.44
C ASP A 153 -1.02 21.83 0.33
N PRO A 154 -1.55 21.29 -0.78
CA PRO A 154 -1.64 19.85 -1.02
C PRO A 154 -0.27 19.13 -1.02
N VAL A 155 0.78 19.81 -1.47
CA VAL A 155 2.13 19.23 -1.56
C VAL A 155 2.71 19.03 -0.17
N ALA A 156 2.51 19.98 0.73
CA ALA A 156 2.94 19.83 2.12
C ALA A 156 2.20 18.72 2.86
N GLU A 157 0.90 18.52 2.60
CA GLU A 157 0.13 17.40 3.16
C GLU A 157 0.68 16.05 2.70
N VAL A 158 0.89 15.88 1.39
CA VAL A 158 1.47 14.64 0.83
C VAL A 158 2.87 14.40 1.40
N THR A 159 3.68 15.44 1.53
CA THR A 159 5.03 15.35 2.11
C THR A 159 5.00 14.90 3.57
N ARG A 160 4.04 15.40 4.37
CA ARG A 160 3.84 14.96 5.76
C ARG A 160 3.43 13.49 5.85
N ALA A 161 2.43 13.09 5.06
CA ALA A 161 1.96 11.71 5.00
C ALA A 161 3.08 10.75 4.61
N LYS A 162 3.82 11.11 3.55
CA LYS A 162 5.02 10.38 3.12
C LYS A 162 6.01 10.21 4.27
N LYS A 163 6.45 11.31 4.90
CA LYS A 163 7.43 11.27 5.99
C LYS A 163 6.99 10.37 7.15
N MET A 164 5.70 10.35 7.48
CA MET A 164 5.15 9.45 8.49
C MET A 164 5.32 7.98 8.10
N PHE A 165 4.88 7.59 6.90
CA PHE A 165 5.01 6.21 6.43
C PHE A 165 6.47 5.78 6.21
N ASP A 166 7.34 6.69 5.75
CA ASP A 166 8.78 6.43 5.63
C ASP A 166 9.39 5.98 6.98
N GLY A 167 8.94 6.58 8.08
CA GLY A 167 9.32 6.20 9.44
C GLY A 167 8.79 4.83 9.87
N LEU A 168 7.59 4.47 9.43
CA LEU A 168 6.95 3.19 9.74
C LEU A 168 7.54 2.01 8.94
N PHE A 169 8.00 2.25 7.71
CA PHE A 169 8.54 1.21 6.84
C PHE A 169 10.02 0.88 7.09
N ASP A 170 10.60 1.28 8.24
CA ASP A 170 12.04 1.15 8.59
C ASP A 170 13.01 1.82 7.57
N VAL A 171 12.48 2.55 6.59
CA VAL A 171 13.25 3.17 5.51
C VAL A 171 14.12 4.29 6.07
N VAL A 172 13.55 5.11 6.95
CA VAL A 172 14.27 6.23 7.57
C VAL A 172 15.43 5.74 8.43
N GLU A 173 15.26 4.67 9.20
CA GLU A 173 16.36 4.10 10.00
C GLU A 173 17.44 3.46 9.11
N THR A 174 17.04 2.81 8.02
CA THR A 174 17.98 2.28 7.02
C THR A 174 18.79 3.40 6.36
N LEU A 175 18.14 4.48 5.93
CA LEU A 175 18.81 5.65 5.35
C LEU A 175 19.69 6.40 6.36
N LYS A 176 19.29 6.48 7.64
CA LYS A 176 20.15 7.01 8.72
C LYS A 176 21.40 6.17 8.94
N LYS A 177 21.28 4.84 8.87
CA LYS A 177 22.42 3.91 8.95
C LYS A 177 23.38 4.07 7.76
N TYR A 178 22.85 4.43 6.58
CA TYR A 178 23.63 4.64 5.36
C TYR A 178 23.45 6.07 4.82
N PRO A 179 23.98 7.11 5.50
CA PRO A 179 23.65 8.51 5.23
C PRO A 179 24.13 9.03 3.86
N LYS A 180 25.03 8.29 3.20
CA LYS A 180 25.49 8.59 1.82
C LYS A 180 24.61 7.95 0.74
N SER A 181 23.67 7.09 1.11
CA SER A 181 22.75 6.43 0.20
C SER A 181 21.47 7.26 0.07
N GLN A 182 21.11 7.61 -1.17
CA GLN A 182 19.90 8.38 -1.46
C GLN A 182 18.69 7.51 -1.80
N ALA A 183 18.86 6.19 -1.70
CA ALA A 183 17.87 5.21 -2.09
C ALA A 183 17.97 3.93 -1.27
N VAL A 184 16.84 3.28 -1.03
CA VAL A 184 16.72 1.93 -0.50
C VAL A 184 15.82 1.14 -1.43
N LEU A 185 16.25 -0.06 -1.82
CA LEU A 185 15.35 -0.99 -2.48
C LEU A 185 14.48 -1.67 -1.42
N MET A 186 13.20 -1.32 -1.38
CA MET A 186 12.24 -1.95 -0.49
C MET A 186 11.78 -3.27 -1.07
N GLN A 187 11.85 -4.33 -0.26
CA GLN A 187 11.33 -5.63 -0.64
C GLN A 187 9.85 -5.50 -1.04
N ASN A 188 9.54 -5.81 -2.30
CA ASN A 188 8.21 -5.76 -2.93
C ASN A 188 7.55 -4.39 -3.09
N HIS A 189 8.25 -3.29 -2.79
CA HIS A 189 7.72 -1.93 -2.98
C HIS A 189 8.45 -1.14 -4.08
N GLY A 190 9.61 -1.62 -4.50
CA GLY A 190 10.48 -0.91 -5.45
C GLY A 190 11.45 0.04 -4.76
N PRO A 191 12.09 0.96 -5.50
CA PRO A 191 13.01 1.92 -4.93
C PRO A 191 12.26 2.96 -4.11
N PHE A 192 12.73 3.19 -2.90
CA PHE A 192 12.41 4.36 -2.12
C PHE A 192 13.57 5.34 -2.21
N THR A 193 13.32 6.59 -2.61
CA THR A 193 14.42 7.54 -2.84
C THR A 193 14.15 8.93 -2.25
N ILE A 194 15.25 9.62 -1.96
CA ILE A 194 15.29 11.01 -1.49
C ILE A 194 16.21 11.83 -2.40
N GLY A 195 15.86 13.09 -2.62
CA GLY A 195 16.64 14.01 -3.43
C GLY A 195 16.43 15.45 -2.98
N LYS A 196 17.35 16.34 -3.34
CA LYS A 196 17.21 17.79 -3.08
C LYS A 196 16.01 18.42 -3.80
N ASP A 197 15.55 17.76 -4.86
CA ASP A 197 14.39 18.08 -5.69
C ASP A 197 13.80 16.77 -6.26
N ALA A 198 12.65 16.87 -6.92
CA ALA A 198 11.94 15.72 -7.48
C ALA A 198 12.77 15.01 -8.57
N GLU A 199 13.48 15.76 -9.41
CA GLU A 199 14.31 15.20 -10.48
C GLU A 199 15.45 14.35 -9.91
N ALA A 200 16.14 14.83 -8.87
CA ALA A 200 17.18 14.08 -8.18
C ALA A 200 16.64 12.79 -7.53
N ALA A 201 15.45 12.84 -6.94
CA ALA A 201 14.82 11.65 -6.35
C ALA A 201 14.47 10.60 -7.42
N VAL A 202 13.93 11.02 -8.57
CA VAL A 202 13.64 10.14 -9.71
C VAL A 202 14.91 9.54 -10.30
N LYS A 203 15.97 10.35 -10.46
CA LYS A 203 17.28 9.87 -10.92
C LYS A 203 17.84 8.79 -9.99
N ALA A 204 17.76 9.01 -8.68
CA ALA A 204 18.18 8.00 -7.69
C ALA A 204 17.35 6.71 -7.80
N ALA A 205 16.04 6.82 -8.10
CA ALA A 205 15.16 5.66 -8.23
C ALA A 205 15.54 4.82 -9.44
N ALA A 206 15.69 5.46 -10.60
CA ALA A 206 16.11 4.81 -11.84
C ALA A 206 17.48 4.13 -11.70
N MET A 207 18.46 4.81 -11.10
CA MET A 207 19.78 4.21 -10.84
C MET A 207 19.69 3.00 -9.91
N THR A 208 18.83 3.06 -8.89
CA THR A 208 18.64 1.96 -7.93
C THR A 208 18.02 0.73 -8.59
N GLU A 209 17.04 0.92 -9.48
CA GLU A 209 16.44 -0.19 -10.23
C GLU A 209 17.44 -0.84 -11.20
N GLU A 210 18.23 -0.05 -11.94
CA GLU A 210 19.27 -0.56 -12.83
C GLU A 210 20.35 -1.35 -12.07
N VAL A 211 20.79 -0.85 -10.90
CA VAL A 211 21.72 -1.56 -10.03
C VAL A 211 21.07 -2.82 -9.45
N ALA A 212 19.80 -2.78 -9.06
CA ALA A 212 19.07 -3.93 -8.56
C ALA A 212 18.96 -5.05 -9.61
N HIS A 213 18.67 -4.70 -10.87
CA HIS A 213 18.67 -5.63 -11.99
C HIS A 213 20.05 -6.25 -12.21
N THR A 214 21.11 -5.43 -12.18
CA THR A 214 22.50 -5.91 -12.32
C THR A 214 22.86 -6.88 -11.19
N MET A 215 22.51 -6.54 -9.95
CA MET A 215 22.76 -7.39 -8.78
C MET A 215 21.96 -8.69 -8.83
N TRP A 216 20.70 -8.65 -9.26
CA TRP A 216 19.87 -9.84 -9.45
C TRP A 216 20.48 -10.78 -10.49
N ALA A 217 20.93 -10.24 -11.62
CA ALA A 217 21.59 -11.00 -12.69
C ALA A 217 22.93 -11.59 -12.22
N ALA A 218 23.76 -10.80 -11.52
CA ALA A 218 25.02 -11.27 -10.97
C ALA A 218 24.83 -12.42 -9.96
N ARG A 219 23.78 -12.37 -9.14
CA ARG A 219 23.44 -13.46 -8.21
C ARG A 219 23.05 -14.76 -8.92
N GLN A 220 22.61 -14.71 -10.18
CA GLN A 220 22.38 -15.94 -10.96
C GLN A 220 23.70 -16.63 -11.35
N LEU A 221 24.83 -15.91 -11.34
CA LEU A 221 26.15 -16.41 -11.72
C LEU A 221 26.96 -16.93 -10.51
N GLY A 222 26.51 -16.67 -9.28
CA GLY A 222 27.16 -17.10 -8.05
C GLY A 222 27.10 -16.05 -6.95
N ASP A 223 27.94 -16.25 -5.93
CA ASP A 223 28.03 -15.31 -4.80
C ASP A 223 28.63 -13.98 -5.23
N ILE A 224 28.05 -12.88 -4.70
CA ILE A 224 28.53 -11.53 -4.99
C ILE A 224 29.79 -11.26 -4.18
N ILE A 225 30.85 -10.84 -4.87
CA ILE A 225 32.07 -10.34 -4.25
C ILE A 225 31.85 -8.88 -3.86
N GLU A 226 31.88 -8.60 -2.56
CA GLU A 226 31.71 -7.22 -2.07
C GLU A 226 32.91 -6.34 -2.45
N ILE A 227 32.61 -5.10 -2.86
CA ILE A 227 33.64 -4.09 -3.10
C ILE A 227 34.10 -3.55 -1.74
N PRO A 228 35.41 -3.44 -1.48
CA PRO A 228 35.92 -2.85 -0.24
C PRO A 228 35.37 -1.43 0.01
N GLN A 229 34.97 -1.14 1.24
CA GLN A 229 34.36 0.14 1.60
C GLN A 229 35.25 1.36 1.24
N ALA A 230 36.57 1.23 1.37
CA ALA A 230 37.51 2.29 0.98
C ALA A 230 37.45 2.65 -0.51
N ASP A 231 37.21 1.65 -1.38
CA ASP A 231 37.06 1.87 -2.81
C ASP A 231 35.70 2.51 -3.13
N ILE A 232 34.63 2.10 -2.43
CA ILE A 232 33.31 2.73 -2.53
C ILE A 232 33.39 4.21 -2.14
N ASP A 233 34.02 4.52 -1.01
CA ASP A 233 34.17 5.90 -0.52
C ASP A 233 34.98 6.77 -1.50
N LYS A 234 36.08 6.23 -2.04
CA LYS A 234 36.91 6.91 -3.06
C LYS A 234 36.14 7.18 -4.36
N LEU A 235 35.35 6.22 -4.84
CA LEU A 235 34.54 6.37 -6.05
C LEU A 235 33.39 7.37 -5.84
N ASN A 236 32.76 7.35 -4.66
CA ASN A 236 31.72 8.29 -4.30
C ASN A 236 32.25 9.74 -4.25
N ASP A 237 33.40 9.96 -3.61
CA ASP A 237 34.06 11.27 -3.55
C ASP A 237 34.37 11.81 -4.97
N ARG A 238 34.94 10.96 -5.83
CA ARG A 238 35.20 11.32 -7.22
C ARG A 238 33.92 11.67 -7.99
N TYR A 239 32.83 10.92 -7.79
CA TYR A 239 31.55 11.19 -8.46
C TYR A 239 30.95 12.53 -8.02
N GLN A 240 31.04 12.87 -6.74
CA GLN A 240 30.46 14.12 -6.20
C GLN A 240 31.32 15.35 -6.52
N ASN A 241 32.64 15.21 -6.48
CA ASN A 241 33.55 16.36 -6.47
C ASN A 241 34.36 16.55 -7.76
N VAL A 242 34.45 15.54 -8.62
CA VAL A 242 35.36 15.55 -9.78
C VAL A 242 34.64 15.31 -11.11
N TYR A 243 33.61 14.47 -11.13
CA TYR A 243 32.90 14.11 -12.36
C TYR A 243 31.82 15.15 -12.73
N GLY A 244 31.92 15.78 -13.91
CA GLY A 244 30.91 16.72 -14.42
C GLY A 244 31.17 18.21 -14.13
N GLN A 245 32.36 18.59 -13.67
CA GLN A 245 32.77 20.01 -13.50
C GLN A 245 33.47 20.59 -14.75
N HIS A 246 32.94 20.30 -15.94
CA HIS A 246 33.35 20.94 -17.20
C HIS A 246 32.13 21.53 -17.91
#